data_AF-D1ADI3-F1
#
_entry.id   AF-D1ADI3-F1
#
_cell.length_a   1.000
_cell.length_b   1.000
_cell.length_c   1.000
_cell.angle_alpha   90.00
_cell.angle_beta   90.00
_cell.angle_gamma   90.00
#
_symmetry.space_group_name_H-M   'P 1'
#
loop_
_entity.id
_entity.type
_entity.pdbx_description
1 polymer ?
#
loop_
_entity_poly.entity_id
_entity_poly.type
_entity_poly.pdbx_seq_one_letter_code
_entity_poly.pdbx_strand_id
1 'polypeptide(L)'
;MHTIPGTGTVHHYETRRGHRLGVLIDHEGHRTLMIYNGEDPDSPRHTIELDRDEADQLAQLLQDPPIVDRVTELERRLAALEKRLTSQRR
;
A
#
# COMPACT_ATOMS: atom_id res chain seq x y z
N MET A 1 2.43 1.36 -14.82
CA MET A 1 3.65 0.61 -14.49
C MET A 1 4.68 0.93 -15.55
N HIS A 2 5.68 1.74 -15.21
CA HIS A 2 6.82 1.99 -16.10
C HIS A 2 7.97 1.11 -15.61
N THR A 3 8.34 0.11 -16.40
CA THR A 3 9.54 -0.67 -16.15
C THR A 3 10.73 0.13 -16.64
N ILE A 4 11.55 0.64 -15.72
CA ILE A 4 12.83 1.25 -16.06
C ILE A 4 13.83 0.10 -16.26
N PRO A 5 14.43 -0.06 -17.46
CA PRO A 5 15.32 -1.19 -17.74
C PRO A 5 16.48 -1.22 -16.73
N GLY A 6 16.58 -2.29 -15.96
CA GLY A 6 17.72 -2.59 -15.09
C GLY A 6 17.68 -2.04 -13.66
N THR A 7 16.59 -1.43 -13.18
CA THR A 7 16.64 -0.73 -11.87
C THR A 7 15.51 -1.05 -10.89
N GLY A 8 14.44 -1.73 -11.29
CA GLY A 8 13.36 -2.11 -10.36
C GLY A 8 11.94 -1.94 -10.89
N THR A 9 10.95 -2.05 -9.99
CA THR A 9 9.54 -1.78 -10.27
C THR A 9 9.13 -0.47 -9.59
N VAL A 10 8.53 0.45 -10.36
CA VAL A 10 7.96 1.68 -9.81
C VAL A 10 6.44 1.58 -9.74
N HIS A 11 5.90 1.83 -8.54
CA HIS A 11 4.48 1.93 -8.28
C HIS A 11 4.08 3.39 -8.05
N HIS A 12 3.24 3.93 -8.93
CA HIS A 12 2.69 5.28 -8.77
C HIS A 12 1.30 5.25 -8.14
N TYR A 13 1.05 6.16 -7.22
CA TYR A 13 -0.23 6.36 -6.55
C TYR A 13 -0.61 7.83 -6.54
N GLU A 14 -1.87 8.10 -6.87
CA GLU A 14 -2.48 9.41 -6.71
C GLU A 14 -3.49 9.36 -5.57
N THR A 15 -3.29 10.18 -4.55
CA THR A 15 -4.22 10.29 -3.43
C THR A 15 -5.46 11.04 -3.87
N ARG A 16 -6.59 10.79 -3.19
CA ARG A 16 -7.84 11.55 -3.41
C ARG A 16 -7.71 13.05 -3.15
N ARG A 17 -6.65 13.48 -2.45
CA ARG A 17 -6.34 14.89 -2.19
C ARG A 17 -5.46 15.52 -3.28
N GLY A 18 -5.15 14.79 -4.35
CA GLY A 18 -4.37 15.29 -5.49
C GLY A 18 -2.85 15.18 -5.33
N HIS A 19 -2.35 14.57 -4.26
CA HIS A 19 -0.91 14.29 -4.13
C HIS A 19 -0.52 13.05 -4.92
N ARG A 20 0.57 13.11 -5.68
CA ARG A 20 1.18 11.97 -6.36
C ARG A 20 2.41 11.50 -5.60
N LEU A 21 2.47 10.19 -5.36
CA LEU A 21 3.59 9.50 -4.72
C LEU A 21 4.02 8.29 -5.57
N GLY A 22 5.28 7.93 -5.47
CA GLY A 22 5.87 6.77 -6.13
C GLY A 22 6.63 5.92 -5.12
N VAL A 23 6.66 4.61 -5.35
CA VAL A 23 7.54 3.67 -4.64
C VAL A 23 8.33 2.90 -5.68
N LEU A 24 9.64 3.09 -5.73
CA LEU A 24 10.56 2.27 -6.49
C LEU A 24 11.06 1.13 -5.59
N ILE A 25 10.97 -0.10 -6.09
CA ILE A 25 11.55 -1.29 -5.47
C ILE A 25 12.62 -1.78 -6.42
N ASP A 26 13.88 -1.69 -6.02
CA ASP A 26 14.97 -2.21 -6.84
C ASP A 26 15.08 -3.74 -6.75
N HIS A 27 16.06 -4.29 -7.46
CA HIS A 27 16.31 -5.73 -7.52
C HIS A 27 16.95 -6.30 -6.25
N GLU A 28 17.56 -5.46 -5.41
CA GLU A 28 18.15 -5.80 -4.11
C GLU A 28 17.10 -5.73 -2.98
N GLY A 29 15.95 -5.13 -3.29
CA GLY A 29 14.80 -4.98 -2.42
C GLY A 29 14.82 -3.69 -1.59
N HIS A 30 15.71 -2.75 -1.90
CA HIS A 30 15.64 -1.40 -1.34
C HIS A 30 14.46 -0.67 -1.92
N ARG A 31 13.88 0.20 -1.09
CA ARG A 31 12.65 0.91 -1.41
C ARG A 31 12.93 2.38 -1.39
N THR A 32 12.49 3.06 -2.43
CA THR A 32 12.66 4.50 -2.56
C THR A 32 11.29 5.15 -2.67
N LEU A 33 10.96 6.00 -1.70
CA LEU A 33 9.74 6.81 -1.70
C LEU A 33 9.98 8.08 -2.51
N MET A 34 9.10 8.34 -3.46
CA MET A 34 9.17 9.48 -4.38
C MET A 34 7.94 10.37 -4.17
N ILE A 35 8.16 11.66 -3.94
CA ILE A 35 7.09 12.65 -3.75
C ILE A 35 7.11 13.61 -4.94
N TYR A 36 5.98 13.73 -5.63
CA TYR A 36 5.83 14.59 -6.80
C TYR A 36 5.09 15.88 -6.42
N ASN A 37 5.50 17.01 -7.01
CA ASN A 37 4.73 18.25 -7.00
C ASN A 37 4.01 18.43 -8.35
N GLY A 38 2.96 19.25 -8.38
CA GLY A 38 2.17 19.48 -9.59
C GLY A 38 2.86 20.26 -10.71
N GLU A 39 4.14 20.62 -10.55
CA GLU A 39 4.91 21.38 -11.55
C GLU A 39 5.55 20.48 -12.60
N ASP A 40 6.04 19.30 -12.21
CA ASP A 40 6.55 18.27 -13.12
C ASP A 40 6.02 16.89 -12.67
N PRO A 41 5.05 16.31 -13.39
CA PRO A 41 4.50 15.01 -13.03
C PRO A 41 5.47 13.85 -13.22
N ASP A 42 6.57 14.06 -13.96
CA ASP A 42 7.52 13.01 -14.36
C ASP A 42 8.79 13.02 -13.50
N SER A 43 9.08 14.12 -12.79
CA SER A 43 10.25 14.24 -11.92
C SER A 43 9.85 14.36 -10.44
N PRO A 44 10.33 13.47 -9.55
CA PRO A 44 10.06 13.62 -8.13
C PRO A 44 10.75 14.85 -7.57
N ARG A 45 10.04 15.63 -6.75
CA ARG A 45 10.61 16.76 -6.00
C ARG A 45 11.49 16.28 -4.85
N HIS A 46 11.07 15.19 -4.22
CA HIS A 46 11.81 14.57 -3.11
C HIS A 46 11.84 13.06 -3.27
N THR A 47 12.99 12.50 -2.91
CA THR A 47 13.26 11.08 -2.95
C THR A 47 13.85 10.70 -1.60
N ILE A 48 13.31 9.64 -0.98
CA ILE A 48 13.75 9.11 0.30
C ILE A 48 14.06 7.64 0.09
N GLU A 49 15.33 7.29 0.16
CA GLU A 49 15.78 5.90 0.19
C GLU A 49 15.48 5.33 1.57
N LEU A 50 14.93 4.13 1.60
CA LEU A 50 14.58 3.40 2.81
C LEU A 50 15.28 2.05 2.78
N ASP A 51 15.95 1.74 3.88
CA ASP A 51 16.38 0.38 4.12
C ASP A 51 15.17 -0.54 4.34
N ARG A 52 15.42 -1.85 4.26
CA ARG A 52 14.37 -2.87 4.33
C ARG A 52 13.54 -2.73 5.61
N ASP A 53 14.20 -2.56 6.75
CA ASP A 53 13.58 -2.45 8.07
C ASP A 53 12.83 -1.13 8.25
N GLU A 54 13.35 -0.01 7.75
CA GLU A 54 12.66 1.28 7.76
C GLU A 54 11.37 1.24 6.93
N ALA A 55 11.44 0.62 5.76
CA ALA A 55 10.27 0.46 4.90
C ALA A 55 9.22 -0.49 5.52
N ASP A 56 9.65 -1.54 6.21
CA ASP A 56 8.76 -2.45 6.92
C ASP A 56 8.06 -1.72 8.10
N GLN A 57 8.79 -0.87 8.84
CA GLN A 57 8.22 0.00 9.87
C GLN A 57 7.19 0.98 9.28
N LEU A 58 7.50 1.64 8.17
CA LEU A 58 6.59 2.57 7.52
C LEU A 58 5.33 1.87 7.00
N ALA A 59 5.48 0.67 6.41
CA ALA A 59 4.34 -0.13 5.97
C ALA A 59 3.42 -0.49 7.14
N GLN A 60 4.00 -0.82 8.30
CA GLN A 60 3.24 -1.12 9.50
C GLN A 60 2.47 0.09 10.04
N LEU A 61 3.04 1.30 9.94
CA LEU A 61 2.37 2.56 10.33
C LEU A 61 1.26 2.96 9.36
N LEU A 62 1.44 2.68 8.07
CA LEU A 62 0.44 2.98 7.03
C LEU A 62 -0.72 1.96 7.01
N GLN A 63 -0.53 0.77 7.58
CA GLN A 63 -1.60 -0.19 7.80
C GLN A 63 -2.45 0.23 9.01
N ASP A 64 -3.68 0.70 8.75
CA ASP A 64 -4.65 1.01 9.81
C ASP A 64 -5.99 0.30 9.51
N PRO A 65 -6.50 -0.64 10.34
CA PRO A 65 -5.94 -1.31 11.52
C PRO A 65 -5.10 -2.55 11.15
N PRO A 66 -4.34 -3.17 12.08
CA PRO A 66 -3.50 -4.33 11.80
C PRO A 66 -4.27 -5.46 11.09
N ILE A 67 -3.60 -6.22 10.21
CA ILE A 67 -4.19 -7.34 9.46
C ILE A 67 -5.06 -8.25 10.34
N VAL A 68 -4.68 -8.44 11.61
CA VAL A 68 -5.46 -9.17 12.61
C VAL A 68 -6.87 -8.60 12.79
N ASP A 69 -7.02 -7.29 12.95
CA ASP A 69 -8.31 -6.63 13.10
C ASP A 69 -9.14 -6.74 11.81
N ARG A 70 -8.48 -6.70 10.64
CA ARG A 70 -9.15 -6.92 9.35
C ARG A 70 -9.64 -8.35 9.18
N VAL A 71 -8.86 -9.34 9.61
CA VAL A 71 -9.23 -10.76 9.62
C VAL A 71 -10.37 -11.00 10.61
N THR A 72 -10.27 -10.47 11.83
CA THR A 72 -11.34 -10.57 12.84
C THR A 72 -12.65 -9.94 12.34
N GLU A 73 -12.59 -8.81 11.64
CA GLU A 73 -13.78 -8.19 11.04
C GLU A 73 -14.38 -9.06 9.91
N LEU A 74 -13.55 -9.72 9.10
CA LEU A 74 -14.02 -10.67 8.09
C LEU A 74 -14.66 -11.91 8.72
N GLU A 75 -14.06 -12.48 9.77
CA GLU A 75 -14.61 -13.60 10.52
C GLU A 75 -15.97 -13.26 11.13
N ARG A 76 -16.11 -12.06 11.73
CA ARG A 76 -17.39 -11.57 12.27
C ARG A 76 -18.46 -11.48 11.19
N ARG A 77 -18.12 -10.99 10.00
CA ARG A 77 -19.06 -10.90 8.87
C ARG A 77 -19.47 -12.26 8.36
N LEU A 78 -18.55 -13.21 8.27
CA LEU A 78 -18.84 -14.59 7.87
C LEU A 78 -19.82 -15.25 8.86
N ALA A 79 -19.54 -15.16 10.15
CA ALA A 79 -20.39 -15.72 11.21
C ALA A 79 -21.81 -15.10 11.20
N ALA A 80 -21.94 -13.81 10.87
CA ALA A 80 -23.23 -13.15 10.74
C ALA A 80 -24.04 -13.67 9.53
N LEU A 81 -23.37 -14.00 8.41
CA LEU A 81 -24.02 -14.59 7.24
C LEU A 81 -24.49 -16.02 7.51
N GLU A 82 -23.68 -16.83 8.19
CA GLU A 82 -24.05 -18.20 8.58
C GLU A 82 -25.27 -18.22 9.50
N LYS A 83 -25.33 -17.30 10.47
CA LYS A 83 -26.51 -17.14 11.35
C LYS A 83 -27.77 -16.79 10.55
N ARG A 84 -27.67 -15.94 9.52
CA ARG A 84 -28.82 -15.57 8.67
C ARG A 84 -29.30 -16.75 7.82
N LEU A 85 -28.38 -17.49 7.21
CA LEU A 85 -28.69 -18.67 6.39
C LEU A 85 -29.36 -19.79 7.20
N THR A 86 -28.90 -20.03 8.42
CA THR A 86 -29.47 -21.04 9.33
C THR A 86 -30.83 -20.62 9.90
N SER A 87 -31.05 -19.32 10.09
CA SER A 87 -32.34 -18.77 10.57
C SER A 87 -33.43 -18.75 9.49
N GLN A 88 -33.06 -18.72 8.20
CA GLN A 88 -34.01 -18.70 7.08
C GLN A 88 -34.51 -20.09 6.67
N ARG A 89 -33.90 -21.15 7.20
CA ARG A 89 -34.19 -22.55 6.89
C ARG A 89 -35.03 -23.26 7.96
N ARG A 90 -35.45 -22.52 8.99
CA ARG A 90 -36.38 -22.93 10.06
C ARG A 90 -37.68 -22.16 9.90
#